data_AF-A0A2H0YEX2-F1
#
_entry.id   AF-A0A2H0YEX2-F1
#
_cell.length_a   1.000
_cell.length_b   1.000
_cell.length_c   1.000
_cell.angle_alpha   90.00
_cell.angle_beta   90.00
_cell.angle_gamma   90.00
#
_symmetry.space_group_name_H-M   'P 1'
#
loop_
_entity.id
_entity.type
_entity.pdbx_description
1 polymer ?
#
loop_
_entity_poly.entity_id
_entity_poly.type
_entity_poly.pdbx_seq_one_letter_code
_entity_poly.pdbx_strand_id
1 'polypeptide(L)'
;KGTIVVSGAVPTGFDREPHFYKKELTIKMSCSYGPGRYDPSYEEKGLDYPYAYVRWTEKRNMKAFQDLIAAKKIDITYLTTHTYKLQDVPAAYDMIMEKTEPFIGILVQYDTDKIADLSKRKVVIDRVKKKQENAGVCIGFIGAGSYAQSYLLPNMPKSSEVVLKGIMTSSSTGSRSVADRFGFEFCTGNVDEILKDPEINTVFIASRHDSHGRYVIETLKAGKNVFVEKPLCLTLDELQIIRELCVQPNSPLLMVGFNRRYAPLTEVIRDRIKTGTMSMLYRVNAGSIPSDSWIQDSEVGGGRILGEVCHFVDYLTWVNGSRPISVHAVSMKEPENLDDTLSISLKYKNGSIGSILYFANGSKSFGKEYLEIYCHGTTCMMKDFRELEIYGFGKPYKKKLLNQDKGQKNEVLLFIKAVREGAASLIFVEDFLNSTEVTFRVIESLRTGNVIHL
;
A
#
# COMPACT_ATOMS: atom_id res chain seq x y z
N LYS A 1 8.28 54.08 0.78
CA LYS A 1 8.06 53.09 1.86
C LYS A 1 9.32 52.23 1.99
N GLY A 2 9.89 52.12 3.18
CA GLY A 2 11.03 51.23 3.45
C GLY A 2 10.57 49.77 3.47
N THR A 3 11.40 48.85 2.94
CA THR A 3 11.11 47.40 3.00
C THR A 3 12.08 46.75 3.98
N ILE A 4 11.54 46.06 4.98
CA ILE A 4 12.29 45.23 5.93
C ILE A 4 12.12 43.78 5.46
N VAL A 5 13.23 43.09 5.17
CA VAL A 5 13.20 41.67 4.80
C VAL A 5 13.75 40.86 5.95
N VAL A 6 12.92 40.02 6.55
CA VAL A 6 13.33 39.10 7.62
C VAL A 6 13.74 37.78 6.99
N SER A 7 14.99 37.36 7.15
CA SER A 7 15.51 36.12 6.58
C SER A 7 15.58 35.02 7.63
N GLY A 8 14.67 34.04 7.54
CA GLY A 8 14.55 32.94 8.50
C GLY A 8 13.71 33.27 9.73
N ALA A 9 13.69 32.35 10.70
CA ALA A 9 12.96 32.51 11.96
C ALA A 9 13.81 33.24 13.01
N VAL A 10 14.07 34.53 12.77
CA VAL A 10 14.84 35.37 13.68
C VAL A 10 13.89 36.20 14.55
N PRO A 11 14.06 36.23 15.89
CA PRO A 11 13.35 37.18 16.73
C PRO A 11 13.64 38.59 16.25
N THR A 12 12.61 39.35 15.90
CA THR A 12 12.77 40.70 15.36
C THR A 12 13.25 41.69 16.42
N GLY A 13 13.11 41.36 17.70
CA GLY A 13 13.55 42.20 18.82
C GLY A 13 12.74 43.49 19.00
N PHE A 14 11.63 43.64 18.27
CA PHE A 14 10.70 44.76 18.38
C PHE A 14 9.25 44.30 18.27
N ASP A 15 8.37 44.98 19.00
CA ASP A 15 6.93 44.74 18.96
C ASP A 15 6.28 45.40 17.74
N ARG A 16 5.41 44.65 17.07
CA ARG A 16 4.73 45.09 15.85
C ARG A 16 3.64 46.14 16.12
N GLU A 17 3.16 46.25 17.34
CA GLU A 17 2.22 47.30 17.76
C GLU A 17 2.66 47.82 19.14
N PRO A 18 2.53 49.12 19.42
CA PRO A 18 2.09 50.22 18.53
C PRO A 18 3.23 50.84 17.68
N HIS A 19 4.47 50.35 17.81
CA HIS A 19 5.69 51.01 17.33
C HIS A 19 5.96 50.85 15.83
N PHE A 20 5.15 50.08 15.10
CA PHE A 20 5.38 49.79 13.69
C PHE A 20 4.71 50.85 12.81
N TYR A 21 5.51 51.67 12.13
CA TYR A 21 5.09 52.72 11.20
C TYR A 21 4.46 52.13 9.92
N LYS A 22 3.25 51.53 10.02
CA LYS A 22 2.52 50.82 8.96
C LYS A 22 2.36 51.61 7.65
N LYS A 23 2.34 52.94 7.72
CA LYS A 23 2.22 53.81 6.54
C LYS A 23 3.55 54.01 5.80
N GLU A 24 4.68 53.75 6.45
CA GLU A 24 6.02 54.03 5.94
C GLU A 24 6.86 52.77 5.69
N LEU A 25 6.60 51.68 6.42
CA LEU A 25 7.37 50.44 6.39
C LEU A 25 6.54 49.23 5.91
N THR A 26 7.18 48.34 5.16
CA THR A 26 6.62 47.05 4.72
C THR A 26 7.55 45.93 5.14
N ILE A 27 7.08 44.97 5.93
CA ILE A 27 7.84 43.76 6.26
C ILE A 27 7.55 42.68 5.21
N LYS A 28 8.61 42.05 4.70
CA LYS A 28 8.56 40.82 3.92
C LYS A 28 9.30 39.72 4.68
N MET A 29 8.70 38.55 4.78
CA MET A 29 9.38 37.36 5.27
C MET A 29 10.05 36.68 4.07
N SER A 30 11.37 36.51 4.12
CA SER A 30 12.10 35.69 3.17
C SER A 30 11.95 34.23 3.58
N CYS A 31 11.18 33.48 2.78
CA CYS A 31 11.02 32.04 2.95
C CYS A 31 12.20 31.33 2.28
N SER A 32 12.93 30.50 3.03
CA SER A 32 14.19 29.87 2.61
C SER A 32 14.08 28.89 1.44
N TYR A 33 12.87 28.47 1.04
CA TYR A 33 12.66 27.36 0.09
C TYR A 33 12.08 27.77 -1.28
N GLY A 34 11.83 29.06 -1.51
CA GLY A 34 11.32 29.53 -2.81
C GLY A 34 9.88 29.08 -3.13
N PRO A 35 9.39 29.36 -4.35
CA PRO A 35 8.08 28.90 -4.82
C PRO A 35 8.09 27.38 -5.06
N GLY A 36 7.01 26.70 -4.67
CA GLY A 36 6.85 25.25 -4.85
C GLY A 36 6.88 24.41 -3.59
N ARG A 37 7.27 24.98 -2.45
CA ARG A 37 7.39 24.29 -1.14
C ARG A 37 6.17 23.45 -0.73
N TYR A 38 4.98 23.84 -1.20
CA TYR A 38 3.72 23.17 -0.86
C TYR A 38 3.04 22.55 -2.08
N ASP A 39 3.78 22.42 -3.18
CA ASP A 39 3.35 21.80 -4.41
C ASP A 39 4.06 20.45 -4.56
N PRO A 40 3.38 19.33 -4.28
CA PRO A 40 3.95 17.99 -4.40
C PRO A 40 4.47 17.68 -5.81
N SER A 41 3.90 18.29 -6.86
CA SER A 41 4.38 18.12 -8.23
C SER A 41 5.79 18.67 -8.40
N TYR A 42 6.09 19.77 -7.69
CA TYR A 42 7.39 20.39 -7.70
C TYR A 42 8.38 19.66 -6.77
N GLU A 43 7.99 19.41 -5.52
CA GLU A 43 8.88 18.82 -4.49
C GLU A 43 9.17 17.32 -4.74
N GLU A 44 8.13 16.54 -5.04
CA GLU A 44 8.24 15.08 -5.10
C GLU A 44 8.40 14.58 -6.53
N LYS A 45 7.64 15.16 -7.48
CA LYS A 45 7.69 14.76 -8.90
C LYS A 45 8.77 15.52 -9.69
N GLY A 46 9.43 16.50 -9.08
CA GLY A 46 10.55 17.24 -9.67
C GLY A 46 10.17 18.08 -10.89
N LEU A 47 8.89 18.44 -11.02
CA LEU A 47 8.36 19.27 -12.10
C LEU A 47 8.67 20.74 -11.83
N ASP A 48 9.69 21.26 -12.52
CA ASP A 48 10.19 22.61 -12.32
C ASP A 48 9.23 23.66 -12.89
N TYR A 49 9.02 24.78 -12.19
CA TYR A 49 8.18 25.85 -12.71
C TYR A 49 8.77 26.47 -13.99
N PRO A 50 7.94 26.92 -14.94
CA PRO A 50 8.44 27.50 -16.17
C PRO A 50 9.31 28.72 -15.88
N TYR A 51 10.46 28.79 -16.56
CA TYR A 51 11.48 29.81 -16.32
C TYR A 51 10.95 31.25 -16.37
N ALA A 52 9.97 31.51 -17.24
CA ALA A 52 9.36 32.83 -17.39
C ALA A 52 8.65 33.33 -16.12
N TYR A 53 8.07 32.42 -15.32
CA TYR A 53 7.32 32.75 -14.11
C TYR A 53 8.17 32.67 -12.86
N VAL A 54 9.06 31.67 -12.82
CA VAL A 54 9.97 31.46 -11.70
C VAL A 54 11.36 31.23 -12.25
N ARG A 55 12.23 32.23 -12.07
CA ARG A 55 13.63 32.15 -12.55
C ARG A 55 14.50 31.27 -11.66
N TRP A 56 14.32 31.37 -10.34
CA TRP A 56 15.08 30.65 -9.33
C TRP A 56 14.19 29.67 -8.59
N THR A 57 14.36 28.39 -8.95
CA THR A 57 13.79 27.25 -8.24
C THR A 57 14.88 26.60 -7.40
N GLU A 58 14.51 25.77 -6.41
CA GLU A 58 15.44 24.98 -5.61
C GLU A 58 16.43 24.22 -6.48
N LYS A 59 15.94 23.54 -7.54
CA LYS A 59 16.80 22.81 -8.48
C LYS A 59 17.83 23.71 -9.15
N ARG A 60 17.45 24.92 -9.56
CA ARG A 60 18.36 25.90 -10.21
C ARG A 60 19.28 26.58 -9.20
N ASN A 61 18.82 26.85 -7.99
CA ASN A 61 19.65 27.35 -6.89
C ASN A 61 20.72 26.32 -6.52
N MET A 62 20.34 25.05 -6.37
CA MET A 62 21.26 23.95 -6.10
C MET A 62 22.26 23.78 -7.23
N LYS A 63 21.80 23.85 -8.48
CA LYS A 63 22.68 23.83 -9.65
C LYS A 63 23.68 25.00 -9.64
N ALA A 64 23.22 26.23 -9.40
CA ALA A 64 24.11 27.39 -9.34
C ALA A 64 25.14 27.27 -8.20
N PHE A 65 24.74 26.73 -7.04
CA PHE A 65 25.67 26.45 -5.95
C PHE A 65 26.71 25.38 -6.34
N GLN A 66 26.29 24.29 -7.00
CA GLN A 66 27.20 23.29 -7.55
C GLN A 66 28.15 23.89 -8.59
N ASP A 67 27.68 24.79 -9.46
CA ASP A 67 28.51 25.50 -10.44
C ASP A 67 29.56 26.39 -9.76
N LEU A 68 29.21 27.04 -8.63
CA LEU A 68 30.16 27.83 -7.84
C LEU A 68 31.24 26.95 -7.18
N ILE A 69 30.88 25.78 -6.67
CA ILE A 69 31.84 24.81 -6.13
C ILE A 69 32.75 24.29 -7.24
N ALA A 70 32.17 23.86 -8.38
CA ALA A 70 32.93 23.35 -9.52
C ALA A 70 33.90 24.39 -10.10
N ALA A 71 33.47 25.66 -10.13
CA ALA A 71 34.31 26.80 -10.50
C ALA A 71 35.29 27.25 -9.40
N LYS A 72 35.33 26.55 -8.26
CA LYS A 72 36.17 26.85 -7.09
C LYS A 72 35.97 28.26 -6.54
N LYS A 73 34.79 28.85 -6.73
CA LYS A 73 34.40 30.15 -6.17
C LYS A 73 33.89 30.04 -4.74
N ILE A 74 33.49 28.84 -4.33
CA ILE A 74 33.16 28.49 -2.95
C ILE A 74 34.01 27.27 -2.59
N ASP A 75 34.74 27.37 -1.48
CA ASP A 75 35.46 26.25 -0.89
C ASP A 75 34.65 25.71 0.30
N ILE A 76 34.28 24.43 0.25
CA ILE A 76 33.51 23.74 1.29
C ILE A 76 34.37 22.75 2.09
N THR A 77 35.68 22.69 1.85
CA THR A 77 36.57 21.72 2.52
C THR A 77 36.56 21.89 4.03
N TYR A 78 36.37 23.13 4.53
CA TYR A 78 36.24 23.44 5.96
C TYR A 78 35.06 22.77 6.65
N LEU A 79 34.04 22.29 5.90
CA LEU A 79 32.93 21.54 6.47
C LEU A 79 33.31 20.09 6.78
N THR A 80 34.35 19.53 6.16
CA THR A 80 34.78 18.15 6.39
C THR A 80 35.79 18.14 7.53
N THR A 81 35.34 17.83 8.75
CA THR A 81 36.22 17.76 9.93
C THR A 81 36.84 16.38 10.11
N HIS A 82 36.13 15.32 9.69
CA HIS A 82 36.64 13.95 9.76
C HIS A 82 36.33 13.18 8.49
N THR A 83 37.15 12.19 8.20
CA THR A 83 36.91 11.19 7.16
C THR A 83 37.11 9.81 7.75
N TYR A 84 36.09 8.96 7.68
CA TYR A 84 36.17 7.56 8.11
C TYR A 84 35.96 6.66 6.90
N LYS A 85 36.74 5.57 6.82
CA LYS A 85 36.44 4.52 5.85
C LYS A 85 35.12 3.85 6.23
N LEU A 86 34.38 3.32 5.26
CA LEU A 86 33.07 2.70 5.51
C LEU A 86 33.10 1.64 6.64
N GLN A 87 34.16 0.82 6.73
CA GLN A 87 34.29 -0.18 7.80
C GLN A 87 34.48 0.41 9.20
N ASP A 88 34.96 1.66 9.30
CA ASP A 88 35.29 2.34 10.55
C ASP A 88 34.18 3.32 10.98
N VAL A 89 33.06 3.36 10.25
CA VAL A 89 31.90 4.22 10.56
C VAL A 89 31.36 4.03 11.99
N PRO A 90 31.34 2.82 12.60
CA PRO A 90 30.95 2.69 14.01
C PRO A 90 31.75 3.59 14.95
N ALA A 91 33.06 3.72 14.75
CA ALA A 91 33.91 4.60 15.57
C ALA A 91 33.54 6.09 15.39
N ALA A 92 33.08 6.49 14.21
CA ALA A 92 32.55 7.83 13.99
C ALA A 92 31.27 8.08 14.82
N TYR A 93 30.38 7.09 14.92
CA TYR A 93 29.19 7.17 15.77
C TYR A 93 29.55 7.26 17.24
N ASP A 94 30.51 6.45 17.71
CA ASP A 94 31.00 6.51 19.08
C ASP A 94 31.56 7.90 19.41
N MET A 95 32.41 8.46 18.53
CA MET A 95 32.93 9.84 18.66
C MET A 95 31.81 10.89 18.75
N ILE A 96 30.77 10.78 17.91
CA ILE A 96 29.62 11.70 17.94
C ILE A 96 28.82 11.58 19.24
N MET A 97 28.56 10.35 19.68
CA MET A 97 27.74 10.07 20.87
C MET A 97 28.45 10.47 22.16
N GLU A 98 29.74 10.16 22.25
CA GLU A 98 30.60 10.47 23.40
C GLU A 98 31.14 11.90 23.37
N LYS A 99 31.02 12.58 22.22
CA LYS A 99 31.49 13.95 21.98
C LYS A 99 32.98 14.12 22.30
N THR A 100 33.79 13.14 21.92
CA THR A 100 35.22 13.13 22.22
C THR A 100 36.00 14.19 21.41
N GLU A 101 35.47 14.60 20.25
CA GLU A 101 36.10 15.60 19.37
C GLU A 101 35.07 16.60 18.80
N PRO A 102 35.47 17.85 18.47
CA PRO A 102 34.60 18.80 17.76
C PRO A 102 34.36 18.37 16.30
N PHE A 103 33.11 18.33 15.85
CA PHE A 103 32.77 17.95 14.47
C PHE A 103 31.74 18.88 13.82
N ILE A 104 31.84 19.05 12.50
CA ILE A 104 30.87 19.77 11.67
C ILE A 104 30.30 18.81 10.62
N GLY A 105 31.16 18.29 9.75
CA GLY A 105 30.80 17.30 8.73
C GLY A 105 31.76 16.11 8.78
N ILE A 106 31.19 14.92 8.77
CA ILE A 106 31.92 13.66 8.77
C ILE A 106 31.70 12.98 7.43
N LEU A 107 32.77 12.81 6.66
CA LEU A 107 32.73 12.17 5.36
C LEU A 107 32.94 10.66 5.51
N VAL A 108 32.06 9.87 4.88
CA VAL A 108 32.26 8.43 4.75
C VAL A 108 32.97 8.17 3.44
N GLN A 109 34.21 7.69 3.52
CA GLN A 109 35.01 7.30 2.37
C GLN A 109 34.67 5.87 1.96
N TYR A 110 34.22 5.73 0.71
CA TYR A 110 33.98 4.44 0.07
C TYR A 110 35.21 4.03 -0.73
N ASP A 111 35.46 2.72 -0.77
CA ASP A 111 36.47 2.14 -1.66
C ASP A 111 35.95 2.23 -3.11
N THR A 112 36.59 3.10 -3.90
CA THR A 112 36.23 3.35 -5.31
C THR A 112 36.97 2.43 -6.29
N ASP A 113 38.04 1.76 -5.83
CA ASP A 113 38.77 0.75 -6.59
C ASP A 113 38.10 -0.62 -6.50
N LYS A 114 37.27 -0.82 -5.47
CA LYS A 114 36.38 -1.96 -5.36
C LYS A 114 35.37 -1.94 -6.51
N ILE A 115 35.64 -2.74 -7.53
CA ILE A 115 34.68 -3.08 -8.58
C ILE A 115 33.56 -3.88 -7.91
N ALA A 116 32.54 -3.17 -7.45
CA ALA A 116 31.33 -3.80 -6.97
C ALA A 116 30.64 -4.44 -8.17
N ASP A 117 30.34 -5.73 -8.06
CA ASP A 117 29.41 -6.37 -8.99
C ASP A 117 28.01 -5.80 -8.73
N LEU A 118 27.68 -4.70 -9.41
CA LEU A 118 26.41 -3.99 -9.26
C LEU A 118 25.20 -4.86 -9.65
N SER A 119 25.43 -6.01 -10.28
CA SER A 119 24.39 -7.00 -10.55
C SER A 119 23.95 -7.73 -9.27
N LYS A 120 24.83 -7.86 -8.26
CA LYS A 120 24.55 -8.53 -7.00
C LYS A 120 24.06 -7.55 -5.95
N ARG A 121 22.74 -7.39 -5.88
CA ARG A 121 22.05 -6.66 -4.78
C ARG A 121 21.53 -7.59 -3.67
N LYS A 122 21.84 -8.89 -3.78
CA LYS A 122 21.47 -9.93 -2.84
C LYS A 122 22.44 -9.95 -1.65
N VAL A 123 21.88 -9.90 -0.44
CA VAL A 123 22.61 -10.06 0.82
C VAL A 123 22.07 -11.31 1.51
N VAL A 124 22.92 -12.31 1.68
CA VAL A 124 22.60 -13.57 2.37
C VAL A 124 22.64 -13.33 3.89
N ILE A 125 21.69 -13.94 4.60
CA ILE A 125 21.57 -13.82 6.06
C ILE A 125 22.14 -15.08 6.72
N ASP A 126 23.36 -14.98 7.23
CA ASP A 126 24.15 -16.10 7.77
C ASP A 126 23.50 -16.88 8.93
N ARG A 127 22.43 -16.34 9.53
CA ARG A 127 21.73 -16.98 10.66
C ARG A 127 20.83 -18.14 10.24
N VAL A 128 20.45 -18.28 8.97
CA VAL A 128 19.59 -19.37 8.50
C VAL A 128 20.42 -20.62 8.22
N LYS A 129 20.84 -21.32 9.27
CA LYS A 129 21.77 -22.48 9.20
C LYS A 129 21.17 -23.80 8.71
N LYS A 130 19.89 -23.88 8.34
CA LYS A 130 19.30 -25.11 7.80
C LYS A 130 18.65 -24.85 6.45
N LYS A 131 19.36 -25.21 5.40
CA LYS A 131 18.76 -25.44 4.08
C LYS A 131 17.69 -26.51 4.27
N GLN A 132 16.42 -26.14 4.12
CA GLN A 132 15.33 -27.11 4.21
C GLN A 132 15.26 -27.85 2.87
N GLU A 133 15.98 -28.96 2.79
CA GLU A 133 15.84 -29.92 1.70
C GLU A 133 14.42 -30.50 1.78
N ASN A 134 13.55 -30.15 0.82
CA ASN A 134 12.13 -30.53 0.70
C ASN A 134 11.06 -29.54 1.24
N ALA A 135 11.30 -28.23 1.17
CA ALA A 135 10.20 -27.29 1.37
C ALA A 135 9.18 -27.36 0.19
N GLY A 136 7.91 -27.60 0.50
CA GLY A 136 6.83 -27.60 -0.50
C GLY A 136 6.45 -26.20 -0.99
N VAL A 137 6.69 -25.17 -0.17
CA VAL A 137 6.39 -23.76 -0.48
C VAL A 137 7.59 -22.89 -0.13
N CYS A 138 8.24 -22.32 -1.13
CA CYS A 138 9.38 -21.42 -0.98
C CYS A 138 8.98 -20.01 -1.43
N ILE A 139 9.03 -19.07 -0.50
CA ILE A 139 8.39 -17.76 -0.63
C ILE A 139 9.42 -16.67 -0.90
N GLY A 140 9.21 -15.94 -1.98
CA GLY A 140 9.70 -14.58 -2.18
C GLY A 140 8.72 -13.55 -1.66
N PHE A 141 9.19 -12.45 -1.08
CA PHE A 141 8.32 -11.41 -0.54
C PHE A 141 8.71 -10.04 -1.12
N ILE A 142 7.77 -9.38 -1.79
CA ILE A 142 7.95 -8.07 -2.42
C ILE A 142 7.10 -7.04 -1.69
N GLY A 143 7.75 -6.07 -1.06
CA GLY A 143 7.13 -5.07 -0.21
C GLY A 143 6.77 -5.66 1.15
N ALA A 144 7.37 -5.14 2.23
CA ALA A 144 7.05 -5.55 3.59
C ALA A 144 6.80 -4.34 4.48
N GLY A 145 5.80 -3.55 4.10
CA GLY A 145 5.32 -2.41 4.88
C GLY A 145 4.69 -2.84 6.22
N SER A 146 4.14 -1.86 6.94
CA SER A 146 3.51 -2.08 8.24
C SER A 146 2.40 -3.15 8.20
N TYR A 147 1.58 -3.15 7.15
CA TYR A 147 0.50 -4.14 7.01
C TYR A 147 1.05 -5.57 6.89
N ALA A 148 2.00 -5.81 5.99
CA ALA A 148 2.61 -7.13 5.81
C ALA A 148 3.28 -7.64 7.09
N GLN A 149 4.01 -6.78 7.79
CA GLN A 149 4.67 -7.15 9.06
C GLN A 149 3.71 -7.39 10.22
N SER A 150 2.51 -6.81 10.19
CA SER A 150 1.49 -6.97 11.24
C SER A 150 0.51 -8.10 10.96
N TYR A 151 0.18 -8.38 9.70
CA TYR A 151 -0.94 -9.23 9.32
C TYR A 151 -0.61 -10.39 8.37
N LEU A 152 0.48 -10.34 7.61
CA LEU A 152 0.85 -11.42 6.69
C LEU A 152 1.99 -12.28 7.25
N LEU A 153 3.15 -11.66 7.47
CA LEU A 153 4.36 -12.33 7.94
C LEU A 153 4.18 -13.06 9.29
N PRO A 154 3.47 -12.50 10.30
CA PRO A 154 3.23 -13.23 11.55
C PRO A 154 2.35 -14.48 11.40
N ASN A 155 1.55 -14.54 10.34
CA ASN A 155 0.64 -15.65 10.07
C ASN A 155 1.25 -16.75 9.19
N MET A 156 2.51 -16.60 8.76
CA MET A 156 3.24 -17.62 8.04
C MET A 156 3.43 -18.88 8.92
N PRO A 157 3.10 -20.09 8.43
CA PRO A 157 3.31 -21.33 9.16
C PRO A 157 4.77 -21.53 9.53
N LYS A 158 5.02 -21.83 10.82
CA LYS A 158 6.34 -22.27 11.27
C LYS A 158 6.48 -23.77 11.06
N SER A 159 6.87 -24.18 9.85
CA SER A 159 7.04 -25.58 9.48
C SER A 159 8.23 -25.75 8.54
N SER A 160 8.74 -26.98 8.41
CA SER A 160 9.79 -27.30 7.42
C SER A 160 9.29 -27.33 5.98
N GLU A 161 7.99 -27.15 5.76
CA GLU A 161 7.37 -27.16 4.44
C GLU A 161 7.23 -25.76 3.85
N VAL A 162 7.44 -24.70 4.66
CA VAL A 162 7.30 -23.30 4.26
C VAL A 162 8.58 -22.55 4.59
N VAL A 163 9.26 -22.07 3.55
CA VAL A 163 10.52 -21.32 3.67
C VAL A 163 10.31 -19.87 3.24
N LEU A 164 10.73 -18.93 4.09
CA LEU A 164 10.88 -17.53 3.74
C LEU A 164 12.27 -17.35 3.09
N LYS A 165 12.31 -17.34 1.75
CA LYS A 165 13.55 -17.42 0.99
C LYS A 165 14.17 -16.04 0.79
N GLY A 166 13.48 -15.19 0.03
CA GLY A 166 13.97 -13.87 -0.36
C GLY A 166 12.99 -12.76 -0.03
N ILE A 167 13.49 -11.60 0.41
CA ILE A 167 12.67 -10.41 0.63
C ILE A 167 13.25 -9.17 -0.05
N MET A 168 12.36 -8.37 -0.64
CA MET A 168 12.64 -7.06 -1.19
C MET A 168 11.65 -6.04 -0.61
N THR A 169 12.15 -4.90 -0.15
CA THR A 169 11.33 -3.72 0.18
C THR A 169 11.82 -2.51 -0.61
N SER A 170 11.17 -1.36 -0.47
CA SER A 170 11.59 -0.12 -1.16
C SER A 170 12.95 0.40 -0.70
N SER A 171 13.47 -0.07 0.44
CA SER A 171 14.79 0.29 0.94
C SER A 171 15.61 -0.94 1.33
N SER A 172 16.91 -0.94 1.00
CA SER A 172 17.80 -2.05 1.35
C SER A 172 17.90 -2.27 2.87
N THR A 173 17.89 -1.18 3.65
CA THR A 173 17.90 -1.23 5.13
C THR A 173 16.62 -1.85 5.70
N GLY A 174 15.46 -1.49 5.14
CA GLY A 174 14.18 -2.09 5.50
C GLY A 174 14.16 -3.58 5.17
N SER A 175 14.68 -3.97 4.01
CA SER A 175 14.76 -5.37 3.59
C SER A 175 15.60 -6.20 4.56
N ARG A 176 16.76 -5.69 4.97
CA ARG A 176 17.63 -6.37 5.95
C ARG A 176 16.96 -6.53 7.32
N SER A 177 16.34 -5.46 7.83
CA SER A 177 15.66 -5.49 9.12
C SER A 177 14.51 -6.50 9.16
N VAL A 178 13.69 -6.54 8.10
CA VAL A 178 12.58 -7.51 8.01
C VAL A 178 13.11 -8.93 7.82
N ALA A 179 14.17 -9.11 7.02
CA ALA A 179 14.81 -10.40 6.83
C ALA A 179 15.31 -10.99 8.16
N ASP A 180 16.06 -10.21 8.94
CA ASP A 180 16.58 -10.64 10.25
C ASP A 180 15.44 -10.94 11.24
N ARG A 181 14.36 -10.13 11.23
CA ARG A 181 13.23 -10.27 12.15
C ARG A 181 12.38 -11.51 11.89
N PHE A 182 12.09 -11.81 10.62
CA PHE A 182 11.18 -12.89 10.24
C PHE A 182 11.89 -14.16 9.76
N GLY A 183 13.22 -14.13 9.60
CA GLY A 183 14.03 -15.29 9.26
C GLY A 183 14.07 -15.59 7.77
N PHE A 184 14.22 -14.57 6.92
CA PHE A 184 14.47 -14.78 5.50
C PHE A 184 15.92 -15.20 5.24
N GLU A 185 16.15 -16.09 4.27
CA GLU A 185 17.50 -16.53 3.89
C GLU A 185 18.33 -15.42 3.23
N PHE A 186 17.69 -14.54 2.47
CA PHE A 186 18.34 -13.39 1.87
C PHE A 186 17.40 -12.17 1.76
N CYS A 187 18.00 -10.99 1.66
CA CYS A 187 17.32 -9.77 1.25
C CYS A 187 17.94 -9.19 -0.02
N THR A 188 17.16 -8.47 -0.83
CA THR A 188 17.63 -7.89 -2.09
C THR A 188 16.99 -6.53 -2.38
N GLY A 189 17.71 -5.69 -3.13
CA GLY A 189 17.16 -4.47 -3.76
C GLY A 189 16.87 -4.64 -5.26
N ASN A 190 16.79 -5.89 -5.74
CA ASN A 190 16.50 -6.24 -7.13
C ASN A 190 15.46 -7.37 -7.18
N VAL A 191 14.33 -7.12 -7.85
CA VAL A 191 13.23 -8.09 -7.97
C VAL A 191 13.63 -9.35 -8.74
N ASP A 192 14.56 -9.22 -9.70
CA ASP A 192 15.05 -10.36 -10.50
C ASP A 192 15.69 -11.45 -9.64
N GLU A 193 16.32 -11.08 -8.52
CA GLU A 193 16.91 -12.03 -7.58
C GLU A 193 15.86 -12.89 -6.86
N ILE A 194 14.59 -12.45 -6.84
CA ILE A 194 13.45 -13.23 -6.34
C ILE A 194 12.81 -14.02 -7.50
N LEU A 195 12.56 -13.35 -8.64
CA LEU A 195 11.82 -13.95 -9.76
C LEU A 195 12.62 -14.98 -10.55
N LYS A 196 13.95 -14.87 -10.59
CA LYS A 196 14.82 -15.83 -11.29
C LYS A 196 15.37 -16.92 -10.37
N ASP A 197 15.12 -16.84 -9.07
CA ASP A 197 15.53 -17.89 -8.12
C ASP A 197 14.68 -19.15 -8.38
N PRO A 198 15.31 -20.28 -8.77
CA PRO A 198 14.58 -21.51 -9.09
C PRO A 198 14.02 -22.20 -7.84
N GLU A 199 14.52 -21.89 -6.65
CA GLU A 199 13.98 -22.45 -5.40
C GLU A 199 12.66 -21.77 -5.00
N ILE A 200 12.45 -20.50 -5.39
CA ILE A 200 11.22 -19.76 -5.07
C ILE A 200 10.09 -20.21 -6.00
N ASN A 201 9.01 -20.76 -5.47
CA ASN A 201 7.84 -21.16 -6.24
C ASN A 201 6.61 -20.27 -6.01
N THR A 202 6.67 -19.37 -5.03
CA THR A 202 5.56 -18.52 -4.60
C THR A 202 6.06 -17.13 -4.23
N VAL A 203 5.34 -16.09 -4.62
CA VAL A 203 5.66 -14.70 -4.27
C VAL A 203 4.48 -14.02 -3.60
N PHE A 204 4.74 -13.40 -2.45
CA PHE A 204 3.82 -12.50 -1.78
C PHE A 204 4.15 -11.06 -2.15
N ILE A 205 3.17 -10.32 -2.64
CA ILE A 205 3.28 -8.92 -3.08
C ILE A 205 2.43 -8.07 -2.14
N ALA A 206 3.10 -7.28 -1.30
CA ALA A 206 2.48 -6.33 -0.38
C ALA A 206 3.22 -4.98 -0.44
N SER A 207 3.50 -4.55 -1.67
CA SER A 207 4.12 -3.26 -1.99
C SER A 207 3.07 -2.14 -2.05
N ARG A 208 3.40 -0.99 -2.64
CA ARG A 208 2.41 0.06 -2.92
C ARG A 208 1.58 -0.33 -4.15
N HIS A 209 0.35 0.18 -4.23
CA HIS A 209 -0.66 -0.29 -5.18
C HIS A 209 -0.22 -0.16 -6.65
N ASP A 210 0.46 0.94 -7.00
CA ASP A 210 1.06 1.21 -8.32
C ASP A 210 1.97 0.11 -8.84
N SER A 211 2.65 -0.59 -7.94
CA SER A 211 3.58 -1.64 -8.30
C SER A 211 2.95 -3.04 -8.36
N HIS A 212 1.70 -3.21 -7.91
CA HIS A 212 1.06 -4.52 -7.84
C HIS A 212 0.90 -5.16 -9.22
N GLY A 213 0.30 -4.46 -10.18
CA GLY A 213 0.02 -5.00 -11.52
C GLY A 213 1.29 -5.51 -12.19
N ARG A 214 2.34 -4.67 -12.23
CA ARG A 214 3.67 -5.05 -12.72
C ARG A 214 4.22 -6.31 -12.03
N TYR A 215 4.29 -6.35 -10.69
CA TYR A 215 4.89 -7.49 -9.99
C TYR A 215 4.06 -8.77 -10.15
N VAL A 216 2.73 -8.67 -10.21
CA VAL A 216 1.86 -9.82 -10.48
C VAL A 216 2.15 -10.38 -11.87
N ILE A 217 2.20 -9.52 -12.89
CA ILE A 217 2.49 -9.92 -14.28
C ILE A 217 3.88 -10.56 -14.40
N GLU A 218 4.91 -9.92 -13.84
CA GLU A 218 6.28 -10.44 -13.86
C GLU A 218 6.39 -11.80 -13.15
N THR A 219 5.67 -11.97 -12.03
CA THR A 219 5.67 -13.22 -11.26
C THR A 219 4.93 -14.36 -11.98
N LEU A 220 3.75 -14.08 -12.54
CA LEU A 220 2.99 -15.07 -13.30
C LEU A 220 3.77 -15.53 -14.54
N LYS A 221 4.44 -14.61 -15.24
CA LYS A 221 5.33 -14.93 -16.37
C LYS A 221 6.53 -15.79 -15.96
N ALA A 222 7.02 -15.63 -14.74
CA ALA A 222 8.08 -16.47 -14.16
C ALA A 222 7.58 -17.87 -13.72
N GLY A 223 6.29 -18.18 -13.91
CA GLY A 223 5.71 -19.48 -13.56
C GLY A 223 5.56 -19.70 -12.06
N LYS A 224 5.50 -18.63 -11.25
CA LYS A 224 5.41 -18.71 -9.78
C LYS A 224 4.02 -18.33 -9.29
N ASN A 225 3.57 -18.96 -8.21
CA ASN A 225 2.30 -18.64 -7.56
C ASN A 225 2.34 -17.23 -6.96
N VAL A 226 1.21 -16.54 -6.91
CA VAL A 226 1.08 -15.15 -6.48
C VAL A 226 0.05 -15.03 -5.37
N PHE A 227 0.47 -14.45 -4.25
CA PHE A 227 -0.42 -13.76 -3.32
C PHE A 227 -0.18 -12.27 -3.47
N VAL A 228 -1.21 -11.48 -3.73
CA VAL A 228 -1.09 -10.02 -3.86
C VAL A 228 -2.09 -9.32 -2.95
N GLU A 229 -1.63 -8.37 -2.15
CA GLU A 229 -2.52 -7.50 -1.39
C GLU A 229 -3.40 -6.67 -2.33
N LYS A 230 -4.59 -6.29 -1.86
CA LYS A 230 -5.48 -5.48 -2.69
C LYS A 230 -4.99 -4.03 -2.83
N PRO A 231 -5.31 -3.36 -3.95
CA PRO A 231 -5.98 -3.86 -5.15
C PRO A 231 -5.07 -4.77 -5.98
N LEU A 232 -5.66 -5.60 -6.86
CA LEU A 232 -4.88 -6.45 -7.78
C LEU A 232 -3.96 -5.62 -8.70
N CYS A 233 -4.46 -4.52 -9.25
CA CYS A 233 -3.76 -3.58 -10.13
C CYS A 233 -4.46 -2.21 -10.12
N LEU A 234 -3.86 -1.20 -10.74
CA LEU A 234 -4.43 0.15 -10.83
C LEU A 234 -5.02 0.48 -12.20
N THR A 235 -4.78 -0.36 -13.22
CA THR A 235 -5.28 -0.11 -14.58
C THR A 235 -6.01 -1.32 -15.17
N LEU A 236 -6.93 -1.05 -16.10
CA LEU A 236 -7.64 -2.07 -16.86
C LEU A 236 -6.70 -2.84 -17.80
N ASP A 237 -5.68 -2.18 -18.35
CA ASP A 237 -4.69 -2.83 -19.23
C ASP A 237 -3.88 -3.88 -18.45
N GLU A 238 -3.44 -3.55 -17.23
CA GLU A 238 -2.81 -4.54 -16.34
C GLU A 238 -3.75 -5.69 -16.01
N LEU A 239 -5.03 -5.39 -15.69
CA LEU A 239 -6.03 -6.42 -15.38
C LEU A 239 -6.22 -7.39 -16.54
N GLN A 240 -6.23 -6.89 -17.78
CA GLN A 240 -6.38 -7.71 -18.97
C GLN A 240 -5.18 -8.63 -19.18
N ILE A 241 -3.96 -8.13 -19.00
CA ILE A 241 -2.74 -8.95 -19.09
C ILE A 241 -2.76 -10.03 -18.00
N ILE A 242 -3.13 -9.69 -16.76
CA ILE A 242 -3.23 -10.66 -15.66
C ILE A 242 -4.26 -11.73 -15.98
N ARG A 243 -5.44 -11.35 -16.50
CA ARG A 243 -6.49 -12.28 -16.94
C ARG A 243 -5.95 -13.27 -17.95
N GLU A 244 -5.26 -12.80 -18.98
CA GLU A 244 -4.70 -13.65 -20.04
C GLU A 244 -3.68 -14.67 -19.52
N LEU A 245 -2.89 -14.30 -18.50
CA LEU A 245 -1.92 -15.18 -17.86
C LEU A 245 -2.58 -16.22 -16.95
N CYS A 246 -3.68 -15.87 -16.28
CA CYS A 246 -4.39 -16.74 -15.34
C CYS A 246 -5.33 -17.76 -16.01
N VAL A 247 -5.68 -17.59 -17.28
CA VAL A 247 -6.55 -18.55 -18.01
C VAL A 247 -5.78 -19.63 -18.76
N GLN A 248 -4.44 -19.56 -18.78
CA GLN A 248 -3.62 -20.56 -19.46
C GLN A 248 -3.65 -21.91 -18.73
N PRO A 249 -3.57 -23.04 -19.47
CA PRO A 249 -3.35 -24.35 -18.84
C PRO A 249 -2.11 -24.33 -17.95
N ASN A 250 -2.20 -24.89 -16.75
CA ASN A 250 -1.11 -24.92 -15.76
C ASN A 250 -0.62 -23.53 -15.31
N SER A 251 -1.46 -22.49 -15.46
CA SER A 251 -1.15 -21.17 -14.90
C SER A 251 -0.88 -21.27 -13.39
N PRO A 252 0.10 -20.53 -12.86
CA PRO A 252 0.31 -20.46 -11.43
C PRO A 252 -0.93 -19.94 -10.68
N LEU A 253 -1.05 -20.31 -9.41
CA LEU A 253 -2.15 -19.83 -8.56
C LEU A 253 -2.03 -18.32 -8.35
N LEU A 254 -3.15 -17.61 -8.45
CA LEU A 254 -3.27 -16.20 -8.07
C LEU A 254 -4.32 -16.05 -6.98
N MET A 255 -3.94 -15.36 -5.90
CA MET A 255 -4.84 -14.97 -4.83
C MET A 255 -4.69 -13.49 -4.52
N VAL A 256 -5.82 -12.78 -4.45
CA VAL A 256 -5.87 -11.39 -3.99
C VAL A 256 -6.25 -11.37 -2.51
N GLY A 257 -5.64 -10.46 -1.74
CA GLY A 257 -5.79 -10.27 -0.30
C GLY A 257 -7.19 -9.80 0.15
N PHE A 258 -8.25 -10.45 -0.31
CA PHE A 258 -9.63 -10.20 0.11
C PHE A 258 -9.99 -11.01 1.37
N ASN A 259 -9.27 -10.72 2.44
CA ASN A 259 -9.29 -11.42 3.72
C ASN A 259 -10.68 -11.68 4.31
N ARG A 260 -11.64 -10.77 4.07
CA ARG A 260 -13.01 -10.83 4.61
C ARG A 260 -13.74 -12.12 4.26
N ARG A 261 -13.45 -12.73 3.10
CA ARG A 261 -14.00 -14.03 2.68
C ARG A 261 -13.70 -15.14 3.70
N TYR A 262 -12.58 -15.03 4.41
CA TYR A 262 -12.03 -16.06 5.27
C TYR A 262 -12.23 -15.76 6.76
N ALA A 263 -13.05 -14.76 7.09
CA ALA A 263 -13.31 -14.40 8.47
C ALA A 263 -14.22 -15.44 9.17
N PRO A 264 -13.97 -15.80 10.44
CA PRO A 264 -14.76 -16.83 11.13
C PRO A 264 -16.27 -16.56 11.21
N LEU A 265 -16.69 -15.29 11.29
CA LEU A 265 -18.11 -14.94 11.26
C LEU A 265 -18.71 -15.04 9.86
N THR A 266 -17.90 -14.86 8.82
CA THR A 266 -18.34 -15.01 7.42
C THR A 266 -18.60 -16.47 7.06
N GLU A 267 -17.80 -17.39 7.58
CA GLU A 267 -18.07 -18.83 7.46
C GLU A 267 -19.43 -19.19 8.07
N VAL A 268 -19.73 -18.67 9.27
CA VAL A 268 -21.04 -18.88 9.92
C VAL A 268 -22.19 -18.30 9.10
N ILE A 269 -22.00 -17.15 8.45
CA ILE A 269 -22.98 -16.56 7.54
C ILE A 269 -23.26 -17.51 6.38
N ARG A 270 -22.21 -18.03 5.73
CA ARG A 270 -22.35 -18.95 4.59
C ARG A 270 -23.01 -20.27 4.96
N ASP A 271 -22.73 -20.80 6.14
CA ASP A 271 -23.32 -22.07 6.59
C ASP A 271 -24.83 -21.92 6.90
N ARG A 272 -25.26 -20.73 7.35
CA ARG A 272 -26.62 -20.50 7.85
C ARG A 272 -27.55 -19.83 6.84
N ILE A 273 -27.03 -18.94 6.00
CA ILE A 273 -27.82 -18.32 4.94
C ILE A 273 -27.74 -19.21 3.71
N LYS A 274 -28.85 -19.91 3.43
CA LYS A 274 -28.97 -20.80 2.27
C LYS A 274 -28.95 -20.01 0.95
N THR A 275 -28.71 -20.75 -0.14
CA THR A 275 -28.80 -20.27 -1.52
C THR A 275 -30.15 -19.63 -1.81
N GLY A 276 -30.14 -18.46 -2.43
CA GLY A 276 -31.34 -17.70 -2.77
C GLY A 276 -30.98 -16.28 -3.21
N THR A 277 -31.96 -15.54 -3.72
CA THR A 277 -31.78 -14.13 -4.06
C THR A 277 -31.59 -13.32 -2.78
N MET A 278 -30.52 -12.53 -2.71
CA MET A 278 -30.15 -11.75 -1.54
C MET A 278 -30.36 -10.25 -1.77
N SER A 279 -30.82 -9.55 -0.74
CA SER A 279 -30.69 -8.10 -0.63
C SER A 279 -29.63 -7.81 0.42
N MET A 280 -28.57 -7.08 0.04
CA MET A 280 -27.39 -6.90 0.88
C MET A 280 -27.07 -5.41 1.08
N LEU A 281 -26.71 -5.03 2.30
CA LEU A 281 -26.21 -3.71 2.64
C LEU A 281 -24.86 -3.84 3.33
N TYR A 282 -23.84 -3.19 2.80
CA TYR A 282 -22.53 -3.06 3.44
C TYR A 282 -22.24 -1.58 3.71
N ARG A 283 -22.17 -1.20 4.98
CA ARG A 283 -21.82 0.17 5.39
C ARG A 283 -20.41 0.21 5.98
N VAL A 284 -19.63 1.19 5.54
CA VAL A 284 -18.24 1.40 5.92
C VAL A 284 -18.08 2.84 6.41
N ASN A 285 -17.82 3.00 7.71
CA ASN A 285 -17.37 4.25 8.30
C ASN A 285 -15.84 4.30 8.22
N ALA A 286 -15.34 4.76 7.08
CA ALA A 286 -13.94 4.66 6.73
C ALA A 286 -13.09 5.76 7.39
N GLY A 287 -13.71 6.86 7.82
CA GLY A 287 -13.07 8.04 8.42
C GLY A 287 -12.20 8.81 7.42
N SER A 288 -11.81 10.04 7.74
CA SER A 288 -11.04 10.88 6.82
C SER A 288 -9.55 10.51 6.81
N ILE A 289 -8.92 10.69 5.66
CA ILE A 289 -7.47 10.65 5.50
C ILE A 289 -6.99 12.01 4.96
N PRO A 290 -5.72 12.39 5.19
CA PRO A 290 -5.16 13.61 4.60
C PRO A 290 -5.24 13.57 3.07
N SER A 291 -5.55 14.70 2.44
CA SER A 291 -5.67 14.81 0.98
C SER A 291 -4.35 14.68 0.24
N ASP A 292 -3.24 14.91 0.93
CA ASP A 292 -1.86 14.69 0.47
C ASP A 292 -1.34 13.26 0.73
N SER A 293 -2.20 12.35 1.20
CA SER A 293 -1.81 10.95 1.37
C SER A 293 -1.48 10.29 0.04
N TRP A 294 -0.46 9.44 -0.01
CA TRP A 294 -0.14 8.61 -1.19
C TRP A 294 -1.34 7.78 -1.68
N ILE A 295 -2.31 7.48 -0.82
CA ILE A 295 -3.55 6.77 -1.18
C ILE A 295 -4.38 7.62 -2.17
N GLN A 296 -4.38 8.94 -2.01
CA GLN A 296 -5.12 9.89 -2.85
C GLN A 296 -4.41 10.22 -4.17
N ASP A 297 -3.10 9.97 -4.25
CA ASP A 297 -2.41 10.06 -5.55
C ASP A 297 -2.93 8.97 -6.48
N SER A 298 -3.53 9.37 -7.61
CA SER A 298 -4.12 8.45 -8.58
C SER A 298 -3.11 7.51 -9.22
N GLU A 299 -1.85 7.91 -9.34
CA GLU A 299 -0.77 7.12 -9.94
C GLU A 299 -0.15 6.16 -8.94
N VAL A 300 -0.19 6.48 -7.64
CA VAL A 300 0.46 5.68 -6.58
C VAL A 300 -0.55 4.81 -5.82
N GLY A 301 -1.63 5.41 -5.34
CA GLY A 301 -2.63 4.78 -4.49
C GLY A 301 -3.93 4.41 -5.20
N GLY A 302 -4.29 5.11 -6.27
CA GLY A 302 -5.50 4.87 -7.04
C GLY A 302 -6.80 5.25 -6.31
N GLY A 303 -6.71 6.02 -5.22
CA GLY A 303 -7.85 6.42 -4.40
C GLY A 303 -8.44 5.29 -3.54
N ARG A 304 -9.44 5.63 -2.74
CA ARG A 304 -10.07 4.66 -1.81
C ARG A 304 -11.00 3.69 -2.50
N ILE A 305 -11.45 3.99 -3.73
CA ILE A 305 -12.30 3.09 -4.49
C ILE A 305 -11.51 1.82 -4.88
N LEU A 306 -10.38 1.99 -5.57
CA LEU A 306 -9.50 0.87 -5.89
C LEU A 306 -8.85 0.32 -4.62
N GLY A 307 -8.41 1.20 -3.70
CA GLY A 307 -7.64 0.81 -2.53
C GLY A 307 -8.42 0.14 -1.39
N GLU A 308 -9.70 0.42 -1.19
CA GLU A 308 -10.48 -0.11 -0.05
C GLU A 308 -11.87 -0.60 -0.45
N VAL A 309 -12.60 0.10 -1.35
CA VAL A 309 -13.95 -0.30 -1.76
C VAL A 309 -13.99 -1.64 -2.47
N CYS A 310 -12.91 -2.00 -3.18
CA CYS A 310 -12.74 -3.31 -3.82
C CYS A 310 -13.03 -4.48 -2.87
N HIS A 311 -12.70 -4.36 -1.58
CA HIS A 311 -13.01 -5.40 -0.59
C HIS A 311 -14.50 -5.66 -0.42
N PHE A 312 -15.33 -4.63 -0.52
CA PHE A 312 -16.77 -4.76 -0.27
C PHE A 312 -17.51 -5.20 -1.53
N VAL A 313 -17.05 -4.74 -2.70
CA VAL A 313 -17.48 -5.28 -4.00
C VAL A 313 -17.20 -6.78 -4.04
N ASP A 314 -15.98 -7.15 -3.66
CA ASP A 314 -15.53 -8.53 -3.61
C ASP A 314 -16.35 -9.38 -2.63
N TYR A 315 -16.49 -8.90 -1.39
CA TYR A 315 -17.19 -9.62 -0.35
C TYR A 315 -18.67 -9.87 -0.70
N LEU A 316 -19.38 -8.84 -1.19
CA LEU A 316 -20.77 -8.99 -1.61
C LEU A 316 -20.90 -9.95 -2.79
N THR A 317 -19.99 -9.90 -3.76
CA THR A 317 -19.95 -10.82 -4.91
C THR A 317 -19.75 -12.26 -4.44
N TRP A 318 -18.77 -12.48 -3.58
CA TRP A 318 -18.43 -13.81 -3.08
C TRP A 318 -19.51 -14.40 -2.18
N VAL A 319 -20.10 -13.62 -1.26
CA VAL A 319 -21.09 -14.14 -0.29
C VAL A 319 -22.38 -14.58 -0.97
N ASN A 320 -22.81 -13.88 -2.03
CA ASN A 320 -24.02 -14.24 -2.78
C ASN A 320 -23.76 -15.26 -3.89
N GLY A 321 -22.48 -15.48 -4.26
CA GLY A 321 -22.06 -16.50 -5.22
C GLY A 321 -22.51 -16.23 -6.66
N SER A 322 -22.75 -14.98 -7.03
CA SER A 322 -23.12 -14.59 -8.40
C SER A 322 -22.30 -13.39 -8.86
N ARG A 323 -22.04 -13.35 -10.17
CA ARG A 323 -21.34 -12.22 -10.81
C ARG A 323 -22.23 -10.97 -10.87
N PRO A 324 -21.66 -9.78 -10.66
CA PRO A 324 -22.35 -8.53 -10.94
C PRO A 324 -22.61 -8.40 -12.45
N ILE A 325 -23.73 -7.76 -12.82
CA ILE A 325 -24.14 -7.48 -14.21
C ILE A 325 -24.31 -5.99 -14.49
N SER A 326 -24.42 -5.18 -13.43
CA SER A 326 -24.41 -3.72 -13.55
C SER A 326 -24.05 -3.05 -12.23
N VAL A 327 -23.45 -1.88 -12.33
CA VAL A 327 -23.12 -1.01 -11.19
C VAL A 327 -23.57 0.43 -11.44
N HIS A 328 -24.00 1.10 -10.38
CA HIS A 328 -24.26 2.53 -10.37
C HIS A 328 -23.67 3.14 -9.09
N ALA A 329 -22.96 4.25 -9.22
CA ALA A 329 -22.31 4.91 -8.10
C ALA A 329 -22.60 6.42 -8.08
N VAL A 330 -22.73 6.97 -6.88
CA VAL A 330 -22.84 8.41 -6.63
C VAL A 330 -21.95 8.80 -5.47
N SER A 331 -21.17 9.87 -5.63
CA SER A 331 -20.32 10.44 -4.58
C SER A 331 -20.88 11.75 -4.06
N MET A 332 -20.55 12.05 -2.80
CA MET A 332 -20.75 13.38 -2.22
C MET A 332 -19.72 14.33 -2.83
N LYS A 333 -20.19 15.48 -3.32
CA LYS A 333 -19.30 16.52 -3.86
C LYS A 333 -18.60 17.25 -2.71
N GLU A 334 -17.28 17.13 -2.68
CA GLU A 334 -16.41 17.83 -1.72
C GLU A 334 -15.42 18.74 -2.49
N PRO A 335 -14.86 19.80 -1.87
CA PRO A 335 -13.97 20.74 -2.57
C PRO A 335 -12.75 20.10 -3.23
N GLU A 336 -12.22 19.03 -2.63
CA GLU A 336 -11.06 18.29 -3.11
C GLU A 336 -11.44 17.18 -4.12
N ASN A 337 -12.74 16.89 -4.27
CA ASN A 337 -13.31 15.91 -5.21
C ASN A 337 -12.62 14.53 -5.22
N LEU A 338 -12.32 14.00 -4.02
CA LEU A 338 -11.62 12.73 -3.83
C LEU A 338 -12.52 11.48 -3.97
N ASP A 339 -13.83 11.68 -4.13
CA ASP A 339 -14.85 10.61 -4.23
C ASP A 339 -14.86 9.61 -3.04
N ASP A 340 -14.48 10.10 -1.86
CA ASP A 340 -14.24 9.31 -0.64
C ASP A 340 -15.49 9.04 0.22
N THR A 341 -16.60 9.69 -0.10
CA THR A 341 -17.92 9.47 0.50
C THR A 341 -18.90 9.15 -0.63
N LEU A 342 -19.31 7.89 -0.75
CA LEU A 342 -20.07 7.40 -1.90
C LEU A 342 -21.06 6.28 -1.54
N SER A 343 -22.05 6.13 -2.42
CA SER A 343 -23.03 5.04 -2.42
C SER A 343 -22.93 4.29 -3.75
N ILE A 344 -22.90 2.96 -3.68
CA ILE A 344 -22.80 2.07 -4.83
C ILE A 344 -23.95 1.09 -4.79
N SER A 345 -24.63 0.90 -5.91
CA SER A 345 -25.65 -0.13 -6.12
C SER A 345 -25.16 -1.15 -7.15
N LEU A 346 -25.26 -2.43 -6.79
CA LEU A 346 -24.85 -3.59 -7.58
C LEU A 346 -26.08 -4.46 -7.89
N LYS A 347 -26.17 -4.93 -9.14
CA LYS A 347 -27.12 -5.99 -9.52
C LYS A 347 -26.34 -7.23 -9.93
N TYR A 348 -26.84 -8.40 -9.57
CA TYR A 348 -26.19 -9.69 -9.81
C TYR A 348 -27.02 -10.57 -10.75
N LYS A 349 -26.34 -11.48 -11.47
CA LYS A 349 -26.97 -12.41 -12.43
C LYS A 349 -28.07 -13.29 -11.81
N ASN A 350 -27.94 -13.69 -10.54
CA ASN A 350 -28.95 -14.47 -9.80
C ASN A 350 -30.15 -13.63 -9.28
N GLY A 351 -30.26 -12.37 -9.69
CA GLY A 351 -31.29 -11.44 -9.24
C GLY A 351 -31.01 -10.74 -7.91
N SER A 352 -29.90 -11.07 -7.23
CA SER A 352 -29.51 -10.41 -5.98
C SER A 352 -29.18 -8.94 -6.23
N ILE A 353 -29.31 -8.14 -5.17
CA ILE A 353 -28.92 -6.73 -5.16
C ILE A 353 -28.03 -6.44 -3.96
N GLY A 354 -27.08 -5.54 -4.15
CA GLY A 354 -26.17 -5.10 -3.09
C GLY A 354 -26.03 -3.58 -3.08
N SER A 355 -25.97 -3.01 -1.88
CA SER A 355 -25.66 -1.60 -1.66
C SER A 355 -24.40 -1.49 -0.82
N ILE A 356 -23.41 -0.73 -1.28
CA ILE A 356 -22.22 -0.37 -0.51
C ILE A 356 -22.29 1.11 -0.19
N LEU A 357 -22.31 1.43 1.09
CA LEU A 357 -22.28 2.79 1.62
C LEU A 357 -20.92 3.02 2.24
N TYR A 358 -20.09 3.86 1.63
CA TYR A 358 -18.73 4.08 2.05
C TYR A 358 -18.54 5.57 2.41
N PHE A 359 -18.20 5.83 3.67
CA PHE A 359 -18.24 7.18 4.23
C PHE A 359 -16.89 7.56 4.87
N ALA A 360 -16.19 8.52 4.27
CA ALA A 360 -14.98 9.10 4.85
C ALA A 360 -15.28 10.20 5.90
N ASN A 361 -16.49 10.74 5.92
CA ASN A 361 -16.88 11.83 6.82
C ASN A 361 -17.45 11.37 8.19
N GLY A 362 -17.42 10.09 8.50
CA GLY A 362 -17.95 9.56 9.75
C GLY A 362 -16.97 9.62 10.94
N SER A 363 -17.53 9.59 12.16
CA SER A 363 -16.74 9.68 13.41
C SER A 363 -15.92 8.42 13.67
N LYS A 364 -14.66 8.59 14.10
CA LYS A 364 -13.79 7.48 14.54
C LYS A 364 -14.32 6.72 15.77
N SER A 365 -15.25 7.31 16.54
CA SER A 365 -15.89 6.64 17.69
C SER A 365 -16.96 5.62 17.29
N PHE A 366 -17.37 5.58 16.01
CA PHE A 366 -18.39 4.68 15.51
C PHE A 366 -17.77 3.46 14.80
N GLY A 367 -18.47 2.32 14.86
CA GLY A 367 -18.01 1.06 14.28
C GLY A 367 -17.72 1.16 12.77
N LYS A 368 -16.61 0.56 12.34
CA LYS A 368 -16.05 0.73 10.98
C LYS A 368 -16.90 0.01 9.95
N GLU A 369 -17.23 -1.25 10.16
CA GLU A 369 -17.87 -2.12 9.16
C GLU A 369 -19.18 -2.70 9.68
N TYR A 370 -20.22 -2.65 8.86
CA TYR A 370 -21.55 -3.15 9.18
C TYR A 370 -22.16 -3.81 7.95
N LEU A 371 -22.67 -5.03 8.11
CA LEU A 371 -23.24 -5.82 7.04
C LEU A 371 -24.63 -6.29 7.44
N GLU A 372 -25.58 -6.15 6.52
CA GLU A 372 -26.89 -6.81 6.57
C GLU A 372 -27.12 -7.64 5.31
N ILE A 373 -27.69 -8.83 5.49
CA ILE A 373 -28.09 -9.72 4.40
C ILE A 373 -29.52 -10.20 4.68
N TYR A 374 -30.39 -10.05 3.70
CA TYR A 374 -31.77 -10.55 3.72
C TYR A 374 -31.92 -11.63 2.65
N CYS A 375 -32.40 -12.81 3.03
CA CYS A 375 -32.63 -13.94 2.14
C CYS A 375 -33.78 -14.81 2.66
N HIS A 376 -34.90 -14.87 1.93
CA HIS A 376 -36.04 -15.77 2.22
C HIS A 376 -36.49 -15.82 3.70
N GLY A 377 -36.73 -14.66 4.32
CA GLY A 377 -37.16 -14.57 5.73
C GLY A 377 -36.04 -14.78 6.76
N THR A 378 -34.81 -15.02 6.31
CA THR A 378 -33.59 -14.98 7.13
C THR A 378 -32.94 -13.61 7.00
N THR A 379 -32.55 -13.04 8.14
CA THR A 379 -31.79 -11.79 8.19
C THR A 379 -30.53 -12.00 8.99
N CYS A 380 -29.39 -11.57 8.45
CA CYS A 380 -28.11 -11.57 9.13
C CYS A 380 -27.63 -10.14 9.31
N MET A 381 -27.08 -9.85 10.49
CA MET A 381 -26.42 -8.60 10.81
C MET A 381 -25.03 -8.90 11.39
N MET A 382 -23.98 -8.32 10.80
CA MET A 382 -22.61 -8.41 11.31
C MET A 382 -22.06 -7.02 11.62
N LYS A 383 -21.49 -6.86 12.81
CA LYS A 383 -20.84 -5.62 13.26
C LYS A 383 -19.34 -5.86 13.42
N ASP A 384 -18.55 -5.16 12.62
CA ASP A 384 -17.10 -5.05 12.72
C ASP A 384 -16.36 -6.40 12.77
N PHE A 385 -16.90 -7.48 12.19
CA PHE A 385 -16.34 -8.83 12.35
C PHE A 385 -16.10 -9.21 13.83
N ARG A 386 -16.89 -8.65 14.74
CA ARG A 386 -16.87 -8.92 16.19
C ARG A 386 -18.16 -9.56 16.64
N GLU A 387 -19.28 -9.13 16.10
CA GLU A 387 -20.61 -9.59 16.50
C GLU A 387 -21.42 -10.00 15.27
N LEU A 388 -22.16 -11.10 15.40
CA LEU A 388 -23.04 -11.66 14.39
C LEU A 388 -24.37 -12.01 15.04
N GLU A 389 -25.46 -11.54 14.45
CA GLU A 389 -26.83 -11.90 14.81
C GLU A 389 -27.58 -12.42 13.57
N ILE A 390 -28.29 -13.55 13.70
CA ILE A 390 -29.06 -14.15 12.61
C ILE A 390 -30.48 -14.45 13.09
N TYR A 391 -31.47 -13.99 12.33
CA TYR A 391 -32.90 -14.09 12.56
C TYR A 391 -33.53 -14.99 11.49
N GLY A 392 -34.74 -15.52 11.76
CA GLY A 392 -35.50 -16.35 10.81
C GLY A 392 -35.65 -17.83 11.19
N PHE A 393 -35.03 -18.26 12.29
CA PHE A 393 -35.09 -19.65 12.79
C PHE A 393 -35.71 -19.76 14.20
N GLY A 394 -36.67 -18.88 14.53
CA GLY A 394 -37.21 -18.75 15.89
C GLY A 394 -36.32 -17.83 16.75
N LYS A 395 -35.69 -18.36 17.80
CA LYS A 395 -34.80 -17.57 18.68
C LYS A 395 -33.57 -17.10 17.88
N PRO A 396 -33.21 -15.80 17.93
CA PRO A 396 -32.05 -15.28 17.19
C PRO A 396 -30.75 -16.00 17.58
N TYR A 397 -29.96 -16.39 16.59
CA TYR A 397 -28.60 -16.84 16.79
C TYR A 397 -27.70 -15.63 17.04
N LYS A 398 -26.85 -15.68 18.07
CA LYS A 398 -25.91 -14.60 18.37
C LYS A 398 -24.52 -15.18 18.62
N LYS A 399 -23.50 -14.59 18.01
CA LYS A 399 -22.08 -14.93 18.24
C LYS A 399 -21.28 -13.65 18.40
N LYS A 400 -20.48 -13.58 19.46
CA LYS A 400 -19.56 -12.47 19.74
C LYS A 400 -18.15 -13.02 19.93
N LEU A 401 -17.19 -12.43 19.23
CA LEU A 401 -15.77 -12.74 19.36
C LEU A 401 -15.13 -11.84 20.41
N LEU A 402 -14.09 -12.35 21.07
CA LEU A 402 -13.27 -11.57 22.02
C LEU A 402 -12.50 -10.46 21.29
N ASN A 403 -11.89 -10.82 20.15
CA ASN A 403 -11.13 -9.93 19.30
C ASN A 403 -11.77 -9.86 17.90
N GLN A 404 -11.57 -8.74 17.21
CA GLN A 404 -11.94 -8.63 15.80
C GLN A 404 -11.08 -9.60 14.99
N ASP A 405 -11.73 -10.40 14.16
CA ASP A 405 -11.05 -11.32 13.24
C ASP A 405 -11.64 -11.16 11.84
N LYS A 406 -10.83 -10.58 10.94
CA LYS A 406 -11.23 -10.35 9.54
C LYS A 406 -10.66 -11.41 8.61
N GLY A 407 -10.12 -12.53 9.12
CA GLY A 407 -9.72 -13.67 8.31
C GLY A 407 -8.30 -13.65 7.75
N GLN A 408 -7.44 -12.66 8.08
CA GLN A 408 -6.08 -12.57 7.50
C GLN A 408 -5.24 -13.83 7.75
N LYS A 409 -5.38 -14.43 8.94
CA LYS A 409 -4.67 -15.68 9.25
C LYS A 409 -5.17 -16.83 8.38
N ASN A 410 -6.49 -17.01 8.31
CA ASN A 410 -7.12 -18.08 7.54
C ASN A 410 -6.80 -17.95 6.05
N GLU A 411 -6.80 -16.72 5.54
CA GLU A 411 -6.42 -16.37 4.18
C GLU A 411 -5.03 -16.88 3.81
N VAL A 412 -4.00 -16.52 4.59
CA VAL A 412 -2.61 -16.96 4.37
C VAL A 412 -2.48 -18.48 4.45
N LEU A 413 -3.12 -19.10 5.45
CA LEU A 413 -3.07 -20.56 5.63
C LEU A 413 -3.71 -21.31 4.47
N LEU A 414 -4.86 -20.83 3.98
CA LEU A 414 -5.56 -21.44 2.85
C LEU A 414 -4.75 -21.32 1.56
N PHE A 415 -4.12 -20.17 1.31
CA PHE A 415 -3.26 -20.00 0.15
C PHE A 415 -2.08 -20.97 0.14
N ILE A 416 -1.34 -21.04 1.25
CA ILE A 416 -0.18 -21.93 1.38
C ILE A 416 -0.60 -23.40 1.23
N LYS A 417 -1.74 -23.77 1.83
CA LYS A 417 -2.31 -25.11 1.68
C LYS A 417 -2.62 -25.41 0.21
N ALA A 418 -3.25 -24.48 -0.51
CA ALA A 418 -3.60 -24.65 -1.92
C ALA A 418 -2.36 -24.84 -2.81
N VAL A 419 -1.31 -24.06 -2.58
CA VAL A 419 -0.01 -24.22 -3.28
C VAL A 419 0.56 -25.62 -3.03
N ARG A 420 0.61 -26.05 -1.78
CA ARG A 420 1.21 -27.35 -1.41
C ARG A 420 0.45 -28.54 -1.99
N GLU A 421 -0.88 -28.48 -1.97
CA GLU A 421 -1.72 -29.59 -2.42
C GLU A 421 -1.89 -29.63 -3.95
N GLY A 422 -1.30 -28.66 -4.68
CA GLY A 422 -1.48 -28.54 -6.13
C GLY A 422 -2.95 -28.38 -6.50
N ALA A 423 -3.76 -27.83 -5.59
CA ALA A 423 -5.19 -27.69 -5.79
C ALA A 423 -5.40 -26.77 -6.98
N ALA A 424 -5.88 -27.35 -8.10
CA ALA A 424 -6.29 -26.61 -9.28
C ALA A 424 -7.18 -25.47 -8.80
N SER A 425 -6.72 -24.22 -9.00
CA SER A 425 -7.45 -22.97 -8.79
C SER A 425 -8.81 -23.23 -8.16
N LEU A 426 -8.88 -23.22 -6.83
CA LEU A 426 -10.15 -23.14 -6.11
C LEU A 426 -10.91 -21.97 -6.72
N ILE A 427 -11.81 -22.20 -7.68
CA ILE A 427 -13.01 -21.47 -8.17
C ILE A 427 -13.00 -19.91 -8.17
N PHE A 428 -11.91 -19.23 -7.84
CA PHE A 428 -11.89 -17.86 -7.33
C PHE A 428 -11.05 -16.89 -8.15
N VAL A 429 -10.16 -17.35 -9.06
CA VAL A 429 -9.34 -16.40 -9.85
C VAL A 429 -10.24 -15.47 -10.66
N GLU A 430 -11.26 -16.06 -11.26
CA GLU A 430 -12.27 -15.35 -12.02
C GLU A 430 -13.11 -14.44 -11.13
N ASP A 431 -13.38 -14.81 -9.87
CA ASP A 431 -14.02 -13.90 -8.91
C ASP A 431 -13.15 -12.68 -8.61
N PHE A 432 -11.84 -12.87 -8.40
CA PHE A 432 -10.92 -11.75 -8.14
C PHE A 432 -10.81 -10.81 -9.34
N LEU A 433 -10.75 -11.37 -10.55
CA LEU A 433 -10.71 -10.58 -11.79
C LEU A 433 -12.01 -9.80 -11.97
N ASN A 434 -13.16 -10.44 -11.75
CA ASN A 434 -14.48 -9.80 -11.86
C ASN A 434 -14.66 -8.72 -10.79
N SER A 435 -14.31 -8.98 -9.52
CA SER A 435 -14.36 -7.96 -8.45
C SER A 435 -13.49 -6.75 -8.78
N THR A 436 -12.29 -6.97 -9.33
CA THR A 436 -11.40 -5.90 -9.75
C THR A 436 -12.01 -5.09 -10.91
N GLU A 437 -12.54 -5.77 -11.94
CA GLU A 437 -13.20 -5.11 -13.07
C GLU A 437 -14.39 -4.26 -12.63
N VAL A 438 -15.26 -4.80 -11.77
CA VAL A 438 -16.42 -4.09 -11.23
C VAL A 438 -15.99 -2.84 -10.46
N THR A 439 -14.87 -2.90 -9.74
CA THR A 439 -14.33 -1.74 -9.02
C THR A 439 -13.88 -0.64 -10.00
N PHE A 440 -13.30 -0.97 -11.15
CA PHE A 440 -13.06 0.02 -12.21
C PHE A 440 -14.37 0.60 -12.78
N ARG A 441 -15.41 -0.24 -12.92
CA ARG A 441 -16.73 0.24 -13.39
C ARG A 441 -17.43 1.16 -12.38
N VAL A 442 -17.13 1.07 -11.10
CA VAL A 442 -17.58 2.07 -10.09
C VAL A 442 -17.04 3.46 -10.45
N ILE A 443 -15.74 3.56 -10.76
CA ILE A 443 -15.11 4.83 -11.17
C ILE A 443 -15.70 5.32 -12.50
N GLU A 444 -15.93 4.42 -13.45
CA GLU A 444 -16.58 4.75 -14.71
C GLU A 444 -18.01 5.30 -14.50
N SER A 445 -18.77 4.71 -13.58
CA SER A 445 -20.11 5.16 -13.21
C SER A 445 -20.08 6.55 -12.59
N LEU A 446 -19.16 6.83 -11.65
CA LEU A 446 -19.00 8.16 -11.07
C LEU A 446 -18.65 9.22 -12.12
N ARG A 447 -17.73 8.88 -13.04
CA ARG A 447 -17.30 9.78 -14.12
C ARG A 447 -18.43 10.11 -15.10
N THR A 448 -19.27 9.13 -15.43
CA THR A 448 -20.32 9.26 -16.46
C THR A 448 -21.68 9.65 -15.89
N GLY A 449 -21.91 9.43 -14.59
CA GLY A 449 -23.22 9.56 -13.94
C GLY A 449 -24.24 8.50 -14.37
N ASN A 450 -23.80 7.45 -15.08
CA ASN A 450 -24.68 6.43 -15.66
C ASN A 450 -24.51 5.06 -14.98
N VAL A 451 -25.51 4.21 -15.18
CA VAL A 451 -25.40 2.77 -14.88
C VAL A 451 -24.43 2.15 -15.88
N ILE A 452 -23.45 1.40 -15.39
CA ILE A 452 -22.49 0.67 -16.21
C ILE A 452 -22.89 -0.80 -16.22
N HIS A 453 -23.05 -1.38 -17.40
CA HIS A 453 -23.33 -2.80 -17.60
C HIS A 453 -22.03 -3.57 -17.84
N LEU A 454 -21.93 -4.78 -17.29
CA LEU A 454 -20.75 -5.64 -17.30
C LEU A 454 -20.86 -6.75 -18.35
#